data_AF-A0A4Q7Z7U5-F1
#
_entry.id   AF-A0A4Q7Z7U5-F1
#
_cell.length_a   1.000
_cell.length_b   1.000
_cell.length_c   1.000
_cell.angle_alpha   90.00
_cell.angle_beta   90.00
_cell.angle_gamma   90.00
#
_symmetry.space_group_name_H-M   'P 1'
#
loop_
_entity.id
_entity.type
_entity.pdbx_description
1 polymer ?
#
loop_
_entity_poly.entity_id
_entity_poly.type
_entity_poly.pdbx_seq_one_letter_code
_entity_poly.pdbx_strand_id
1 'polypeptide(L)'
;MELGAFFSSGDEWGESWVLHIGLIESLRFGPPDGHTDLDVAIALTRLLYDDFVSYGTDGRDRHLNNDTVPVVIKAHRAVIERLALKPPAWPFRTFDGPRGFGSYWRDHDMSGSWKARRDCVEKILGPTRDALEELQELEYESRFRNGPAGSFKNLIFAADGEKPEMVLRDAVNNDVEIVRNAHTCLVFTDPLPPQGLTWRQMVAWWTANHQPDTDEKTAASGLYRRLYRSLDSVPEQLVMRTYCARYAEDGGFDLPALIPQVYLHYDPYTRRSGKQSGALPRQRMDFLLLAPDRARVVIEVDGVQHYGRPNPPDEGRITHTAVTRLYAEMVAEDRRLGLAGYEIYRFGGWELTQPHAEQMVADFFTELLARHRKPAL
;
A
#
# COMPACT_ATOMS: atom_id res chain seq x y z
N MET A 1 -13.18 -17.36 6.53
CA MET A 1 -13.96 -18.38 7.28
C MET A 1 -13.01 -19.25 8.09
N GLU A 2 -13.29 -19.52 9.36
CA GLU A 2 -12.47 -20.42 10.20
C GLU A 2 -12.67 -21.89 9.82
N LEU A 3 -11.60 -22.70 9.87
CA LEU A 3 -11.64 -24.13 9.52
C LEU A 3 -12.70 -24.90 10.34
N GLY A 4 -12.89 -24.54 11.61
CA GLY A 4 -13.87 -25.16 12.49
C GLY A 4 -15.33 -25.04 12.00
N ALA A 5 -15.63 -24.07 11.14
CA ALA A 5 -16.98 -23.89 10.58
C ALA A 5 -17.41 -25.04 9.64
N PHE A 6 -16.46 -25.82 9.13
CA PHE A 6 -16.76 -27.00 8.30
C PHE A 6 -17.13 -28.23 9.10
N PHE A 7 -17.04 -28.18 10.43
CA PHE A 7 -17.19 -29.35 11.27
C PHE A 7 -18.17 -29.11 12.42
N SER A 8 -18.89 -30.16 12.81
CA SER A 8 -19.57 -30.18 14.10
C SER A 8 -18.51 -30.33 15.19
N SER A 9 -18.55 -29.52 16.26
CA SER A 9 -17.80 -29.84 17.47
C SER A 9 -18.35 -31.13 18.06
N GLY A 10 -17.53 -32.18 18.12
CA GLY A 10 -17.75 -33.22 19.13
C GLY A 10 -17.57 -32.55 20.49
N ASP A 11 -18.47 -32.85 21.44
CA ASP A 11 -18.47 -32.28 22.78
C ASP A 11 -17.08 -32.38 23.46
N GLU A 12 -16.83 -31.60 24.52
CA GLU A 12 -15.56 -31.44 25.27
C GLU A 12 -14.90 -32.73 25.82
N TRP A 13 -15.39 -33.92 25.43
CA TRP A 13 -15.00 -35.24 25.88
C TRP A 13 -14.33 -36.13 24.81
N GLY A 14 -13.88 -35.55 23.68
CA GLY A 14 -12.90 -36.19 22.80
C GLY A 14 -13.44 -36.99 21.61
N GLU A 15 -14.58 -36.61 21.05
CA GLU A 15 -15.02 -37.15 19.74
C GLU A 15 -14.31 -36.47 18.55
N SER A 16 -14.10 -37.24 17.47
CA SER A 16 -13.41 -36.80 16.26
C SER A 16 -14.23 -35.76 15.48
N TRP A 17 -13.56 -34.75 14.92
CA TRP A 17 -14.19 -33.75 14.04
C TRP A 17 -15.02 -34.41 12.93
N VAL A 18 -16.31 -34.08 12.84
CA VAL A 18 -17.21 -34.61 11.80
C VAL A 18 -17.49 -33.53 10.77
N LEU A 19 -17.09 -33.78 9.51
CA LEU A 19 -17.28 -32.85 8.41
C LEU A 19 -18.77 -32.68 8.09
N HIS A 20 -19.24 -31.43 8.01
CA HIS A 20 -20.58 -31.09 7.53
C HIS A 20 -20.67 -31.29 6.01
N ILE A 21 -20.89 -32.53 5.57
CA ILE A 21 -20.96 -32.89 4.14
C ILE A 21 -21.97 -32.02 3.39
N GLY A 22 -23.16 -31.81 3.96
CA GLY A 22 -24.20 -30.97 3.33
C GLY A 22 -23.76 -29.51 3.14
N LEU A 23 -22.97 -28.96 4.07
CA LEU A 23 -22.36 -27.64 3.88
C LEU A 23 -21.33 -27.68 2.76
N ILE A 24 -20.37 -28.62 2.78
CA ILE A 24 -19.34 -28.71 1.73
C ILE A 24 -19.96 -28.91 0.34
N GLU A 25 -21.04 -29.69 0.23
CA GLU A 25 -21.76 -29.85 -1.03
C GLU A 25 -22.46 -28.56 -1.48
N SER A 26 -23.02 -27.78 -0.54
CA SER A 26 -23.66 -26.50 -0.88
C SER A 26 -22.65 -25.45 -1.36
N LEU A 27 -21.40 -25.49 -0.89
CA LEU A 27 -20.31 -24.59 -1.34
C LEU A 27 -20.05 -24.67 -2.85
N ARG A 28 -20.50 -25.72 -3.53
CA ARG A 28 -20.41 -25.84 -4.99
C ARG A 28 -21.29 -24.82 -5.72
N PHE A 29 -22.31 -24.30 -5.05
CA PHE A 29 -23.30 -23.40 -5.64
C PHE A 29 -23.17 -21.95 -5.16
N GLY A 30 -22.47 -21.71 -4.05
CA GLY A 30 -22.17 -20.37 -3.55
C GLY A 30 -21.61 -20.40 -2.13
N PRO A 31 -21.06 -19.29 -1.63
CA PRO A 31 -20.63 -19.20 -0.25
C PRO A 31 -21.84 -19.13 0.69
N PRO A 32 -21.70 -19.55 1.96
CA PRO A 32 -22.75 -19.35 2.95
C PRO A 32 -22.88 -17.87 3.33
N ASP A 33 -24.03 -17.51 3.90
CA ASP A 33 -24.31 -16.14 4.32
C ASP A 33 -23.20 -15.59 5.24
N GLY A 34 -22.77 -14.36 4.96
CA GLY A 34 -21.70 -13.69 5.71
C GLY A 34 -20.28 -14.07 5.30
N HIS A 35 -20.10 -14.91 4.27
CA HIS A 35 -18.78 -15.27 3.75
C HIS A 35 -18.67 -15.01 2.25
N THR A 36 -17.45 -14.71 1.79
CA THR A 36 -17.15 -14.56 0.36
C THR A 36 -16.65 -15.87 -0.24
N ASP A 37 -16.64 -15.97 -1.57
CA ASP A 37 -15.97 -17.09 -2.24
C ASP A 37 -14.47 -17.17 -1.92
N LEU A 38 -13.83 -16.02 -1.67
CA LEU A 38 -12.42 -15.96 -1.27
C LEU A 38 -12.20 -16.57 0.13
N ASP A 39 -13.05 -16.21 1.10
CA ASP A 39 -13.03 -16.79 2.45
C ASP A 39 -13.12 -18.32 2.42
N VAL A 40 -14.05 -18.83 1.60
CA VAL A 40 -14.29 -20.27 1.45
C VAL A 40 -13.12 -20.94 0.73
N ALA A 41 -12.59 -20.33 -0.32
CA ALA A 41 -11.46 -20.86 -1.06
C ALA A 41 -10.20 -21.01 -0.21
N ILE A 42 -9.89 -20.00 0.62
CA ILE A 42 -8.76 -20.03 1.55
C ILE A 42 -8.92 -21.18 2.55
N ALA A 43 -10.11 -21.29 3.16
CA ALA A 43 -10.39 -22.33 4.15
C ALA A 43 -10.32 -23.74 3.55
N LEU A 44 -10.91 -23.98 2.38
CA LEU A 44 -10.85 -25.28 1.70
C LEU A 44 -9.43 -25.63 1.22
N THR A 45 -8.66 -24.64 0.74
CA THR A 45 -7.26 -24.83 0.33
C THR A 45 -6.42 -25.26 1.52
N ARG A 46 -6.58 -24.59 2.67
CA ARG A 46 -5.88 -24.94 3.91
C ARG A 46 -6.26 -26.32 4.42
N LEU A 47 -7.56 -26.65 4.44
CA LEU A 47 -8.04 -27.97 4.84
C LEU A 47 -7.40 -29.08 4.00
N LEU A 48 -7.40 -28.96 2.67
CA LEU A 48 -6.78 -29.94 1.78
C LEU A 48 -5.26 -30.02 1.98
N TYR A 49 -4.59 -28.88 2.15
CA TYR A 49 -3.14 -28.84 2.39
C TYR A 49 -2.77 -29.59 3.68
N ASP A 50 -3.39 -29.22 4.79
CA ASP A 50 -3.09 -29.75 6.13
C ASP A 50 -3.31 -31.26 6.17
N ASP A 51 -4.44 -31.73 5.63
CA ASP A 51 -4.80 -33.15 5.64
C ASP A 51 -3.91 -34.04 4.75
N PHE A 52 -3.52 -33.56 3.56
CA PHE A 52 -2.59 -34.31 2.70
C PHE A 52 -1.15 -34.30 3.24
N VAL A 53 -0.72 -33.23 3.91
CA VAL A 53 0.57 -33.18 4.60
C VAL A 53 0.58 -34.14 5.80
N SER A 54 -0.51 -34.21 6.56
CA SER A 54 -0.69 -35.12 7.71
C SER A 54 -0.93 -36.59 7.31
N TYR A 55 -1.12 -36.91 6.03
CA TYR A 55 -1.30 -38.29 5.60
C TYR A 55 -0.08 -39.18 5.92
N GLY A 56 -0.29 -40.26 6.68
CA GLY A 56 0.78 -41.18 7.10
C GLY A 56 1.53 -40.76 8.36
N THR A 57 1.00 -39.83 9.15
CA THR A 57 1.40 -39.58 10.56
C THR A 57 0.54 -40.41 11.53
N ASP A 58 0.60 -40.12 12.83
CA ASP A 58 -0.23 -40.76 13.88
C ASP A 58 -1.75 -40.49 13.73
N GLY A 59 -2.15 -39.71 12.73
CA GLY A 59 -3.54 -39.52 12.31
C GLY A 59 -4.33 -38.53 13.14
N ARG A 60 -3.72 -37.88 14.14
CA ARG A 60 -4.39 -36.92 15.03
C ARG A 60 -4.81 -35.63 14.35
N ASP A 61 -4.11 -35.24 13.29
CA ASP A 61 -4.31 -33.97 12.57
C ASP A 61 -5.08 -34.15 11.25
N ARG A 62 -5.77 -35.28 11.06
CA ARG A 62 -6.52 -35.59 9.83
C ARG A 62 -8.01 -35.43 10.06
N HIS A 63 -8.66 -34.63 9.23
CA HIS A 63 -10.08 -34.31 9.35
C HIS A 63 -10.93 -34.99 8.25
N LEU A 64 -10.30 -35.41 7.16
CA LEU A 64 -10.92 -36.02 5.99
C LEU A 64 -10.64 -37.53 5.96
N ASN A 65 -11.48 -38.23 5.20
CA ASN A 65 -11.35 -39.65 4.92
C ASN A 65 -11.57 -39.90 3.41
N ASN A 66 -11.50 -41.17 3.00
CA ASN A 66 -11.64 -41.55 1.59
C ASN A 66 -12.99 -41.15 0.96
N ASP A 67 -14.04 -40.99 1.76
CA ASP A 67 -15.36 -40.58 1.28
C ASP A 67 -15.51 -39.05 1.21
N THR A 68 -14.87 -38.31 2.11
CA THR A 68 -14.99 -36.86 2.18
C THR A 68 -13.98 -36.11 1.30
N VAL A 69 -12.77 -36.65 1.07
CA VAL A 69 -11.78 -36.03 0.16
C VAL A 69 -12.36 -35.71 -1.23
N PRO A 70 -13.06 -36.64 -1.92
CA PRO A 70 -13.67 -36.33 -3.22
C PRO A 70 -14.68 -35.18 -3.17
N VAL A 71 -15.40 -35.03 -2.05
CA VAL A 71 -16.42 -33.98 -1.87
C VAL A 71 -15.75 -32.62 -1.69
N VAL A 72 -14.72 -32.55 -0.83
CA VAL A 72 -13.95 -31.31 -0.60
C VAL A 72 -13.20 -30.88 -1.87
N ILE A 73 -12.57 -31.80 -2.61
CA ILE A 73 -11.91 -31.47 -3.89
C ILE A 73 -12.90 -30.88 -4.90
N LYS A 74 -14.13 -31.41 -4.98
CA LYS A 74 -15.17 -30.88 -5.89
C LYS A 74 -15.65 -29.50 -5.46
N ALA A 75 -15.85 -29.28 -4.16
CA ALA A 75 -16.22 -27.98 -3.61
C ALA A 75 -15.13 -26.95 -3.84
N HIS A 76 -13.88 -27.29 -3.52
CA HIS A 76 -12.70 -26.45 -3.75
C HIS A 76 -12.62 -26.03 -5.21
N ARG A 77 -12.68 -26.99 -6.15
CA ARG A 77 -12.68 -26.68 -7.59
C ARG A 77 -13.77 -25.69 -7.98
N ALA A 78 -15.01 -25.91 -7.54
CA ALA A 78 -16.13 -25.04 -7.89
C ALA A 78 -15.93 -23.61 -7.37
N VAL A 79 -15.42 -23.45 -6.15
CA VAL A 79 -15.15 -22.14 -5.55
C VAL A 79 -14.01 -21.43 -6.30
N ILE A 80 -12.92 -22.14 -6.61
CA ILE A 80 -11.79 -21.58 -7.38
C ILE A 80 -12.24 -21.13 -8.78
N GLU A 81 -13.08 -21.92 -9.46
CA GLU A 81 -13.65 -21.54 -10.76
C GLU A 81 -14.56 -20.30 -10.67
N ARG A 82 -15.33 -20.12 -9.59
CA ARG A 82 -16.14 -18.90 -9.36
C ARG A 82 -15.28 -17.65 -9.13
N LEU A 83 -14.09 -17.80 -8.56
CA LEU A 83 -13.09 -16.73 -8.45
C LEU A 83 -12.36 -16.45 -9.78
N ALA A 84 -12.76 -17.08 -10.88
CA ALA A 84 -12.09 -17.02 -12.19
C ALA A 84 -10.62 -17.45 -12.16
N LEU A 85 -10.24 -18.26 -11.17
CA LEU A 85 -8.91 -18.84 -11.02
C LEU A 85 -8.84 -20.25 -11.62
N LYS A 86 -7.63 -20.71 -11.95
CA LYS A 86 -7.41 -22.07 -12.45
C LYS A 86 -7.38 -23.06 -11.28
N PRO A 87 -8.26 -24.07 -11.24
CA PRO A 87 -8.27 -25.05 -10.15
C PRO A 87 -7.06 -26.01 -10.21
N PRO A 88 -6.60 -26.52 -9.05
CA PRO A 88 -5.54 -27.51 -9.00
C PRO A 88 -5.87 -28.79 -9.79
N ALA A 89 -4.86 -29.34 -10.46
CA ALA A 89 -4.96 -30.64 -11.10
C ALA A 89 -4.55 -31.74 -10.13
N TRP A 90 -5.53 -32.41 -9.53
CA TRP A 90 -5.30 -33.50 -8.60
C TRP A 90 -5.00 -34.83 -9.33
N PRO A 91 -3.85 -35.48 -9.10
CA PRO A 91 -3.54 -36.78 -9.70
C PRO A 91 -4.22 -37.96 -8.98
N PHE A 92 -4.76 -37.71 -7.79
CA PHE A 92 -5.54 -38.65 -6.98
C PHE A 92 -6.91 -38.06 -6.62
N ARG A 93 -7.76 -38.87 -5.99
CA ARG A 93 -9.13 -38.49 -5.59
C ARG A 93 -9.47 -38.86 -4.16
N THR A 94 -8.66 -39.68 -3.50
CA THR A 94 -8.84 -40.23 -2.15
C THR A 94 -7.48 -40.28 -1.46
N PHE A 95 -7.42 -40.67 -0.18
CA PHE A 95 -6.16 -40.97 0.48
C PHE A 95 -5.62 -42.34 0.04
N ASP A 96 -6.46 -43.36 0.06
CA ASP A 96 -6.07 -44.75 -0.21
C ASP A 96 -6.72 -45.29 -1.49
N GLY A 97 -6.28 -46.47 -1.93
CA GLY A 97 -6.81 -47.18 -3.09
C GLY A 97 -6.12 -46.85 -4.42
N PRO A 98 -6.63 -47.38 -5.55
CA PRO A 98 -5.96 -47.30 -6.86
C PRO A 98 -5.81 -45.88 -7.42
N ARG A 99 -6.64 -44.94 -6.98
CA ARG A 99 -6.54 -43.49 -7.28
C ARG A 99 -6.31 -42.66 -6.01
N GLY A 100 -5.68 -43.26 -5.00
CA GLY A 100 -5.39 -42.63 -3.72
C GLY A 100 -4.03 -41.95 -3.70
N PHE A 101 -3.90 -40.92 -2.85
CA PHE A 101 -2.65 -40.23 -2.58
C PHE A 101 -1.55 -41.20 -2.15
N GLY A 102 -1.83 -42.18 -1.29
CA GLY A 102 -0.86 -43.18 -0.84
C GLY A 102 -0.34 -44.12 -1.93
N SER A 103 -1.11 -44.34 -3.00
CA SER A 103 -0.63 -45.08 -4.18
C SER A 103 0.25 -44.18 -5.04
N TYR A 104 -0.24 -42.98 -5.37
CA TYR A 104 0.55 -41.96 -6.07
C TYR A 104 1.90 -41.68 -5.38
N TRP A 105 1.88 -41.63 -4.05
CA TRP A 105 3.02 -41.42 -3.17
C TRP A 105 4.09 -42.50 -3.33
N ARG A 106 3.68 -43.77 -3.35
CA ARG A 106 4.58 -44.91 -3.52
C ARG A 106 5.12 -45.01 -4.95
N ASP A 107 4.27 -44.74 -5.94
CA ASP A 107 4.62 -44.85 -7.36
C ASP A 107 5.64 -43.78 -7.81
N HIS A 108 5.85 -42.73 -7.02
CA HIS A 108 6.79 -41.63 -7.30
C HIS A 108 7.98 -41.60 -6.34
N ASP A 109 8.32 -42.73 -5.70
CA ASP A 109 9.49 -42.90 -4.83
C ASP A 109 9.58 -41.91 -3.65
N MET A 110 8.45 -41.41 -3.18
CA MET A 110 8.42 -40.43 -2.08
C MET A 110 8.34 -41.08 -0.69
N SER A 111 8.20 -42.42 -0.63
CA SER A 111 8.07 -43.21 0.60
C SER A 111 9.13 -42.89 1.66
N GLY A 112 8.70 -42.70 2.91
CA GLY A 112 9.60 -42.42 4.04
C GLY A 112 10.14 -40.99 4.13
N SER A 113 9.76 -40.08 3.22
CA SER A 113 10.24 -38.69 3.22
C SER A 113 9.13 -37.68 3.53
N TRP A 114 9.18 -37.06 4.70
CA TRP A 114 8.29 -35.95 5.07
C TRP A 114 8.45 -34.75 4.12
N LYS A 115 9.69 -34.44 3.71
CA LYS A 115 9.99 -33.32 2.82
C LYS A 115 9.36 -33.52 1.44
N ALA A 116 9.52 -34.71 0.84
CA ALA A 116 8.92 -35.01 -0.46
C ALA A 116 7.38 -34.87 -0.43
N ARG A 117 6.75 -35.03 0.74
CA ARG A 117 5.30 -34.94 0.91
C ARG A 117 4.82 -33.54 0.79
N ARG A 118 5.43 -32.67 1.60
CA ARG A 118 5.17 -31.24 1.53
C ARG A 118 5.45 -30.72 0.13
N ASP A 119 6.59 -31.07 -0.46
CA ASP A 119 6.95 -30.63 -1.81
C ASP A 119 5.93 -31.12 -2.88
N CYS A 120 5.36 -32.31 -2.72
CA CYS A 120 4.31 -32.82 -3.61
C CYS A 120 2.98 -32.05 -3.47
N VAL A 121 2.53 -31.83 -2.23
CA VAL A 121 1.30 -31.08 -1.96
C VAL A 121 1.46 -29.62 -2.40
N GLU A 122 2.62 -29.03 -2.14
CA GLU A 122 3.00 -27.67 -2.53
C GLU A 122 2.96 -27.49 -4.06
N LYS A 123 3.42 -28.48 -4.84
CA LYS A 123 3.30 -28.44 -6.31
C LYS A 123 1.86 -28.41 -6.80
N ILE A 124 0.91 -28.96 -6.04
CA ILE A 124 -0.51 -29.01 -6.42
C ILE A 124 -1.24 -27.74 -5.95
N LEU A 125 -1.05 -27.35 -4.69
CA LEU A 125 -1.82 -26.28 -4.05
C LEU A 125 -1.10 -24.93 -3.99
N GLY A 126 0.22 -24.89 -4.07
CA GLY A 126 1.03 -23.66 -3.98
C GLY A 126 0.56 -22.57 -4.95
N PRO A 127 0.43 -22.84 -6.27
CA PRO A 127 -0.06 -21.84 -7.22
C PRO A 127 -1.47 -21.30 -6.90
N THR A 128 -2.34 -22.13 -6.32
CA THR A 128 -3.67 -21.69 -5.88
C THR A 128 -3.57 -20.86 -4.60
N ARG A 129 -2.72 -21.24 -3.65
CA ARG A 129 -2.49 -20.46 -2.43
C ARG A 129 -1.97 -19.08 -2.76
N ASP A 130 -0.95 -18.98 -3.62
CA ASP A 130 -0.34 -17.72 -4.02
C ASP A 130 -1.37 -16.81 -4.74
N ALA A 131 -2.21 -17.38 -5.61
CA ALA A 131 -3.28 -16.62 -6.29
C ALA A 131 -4.39 -16.15 -5.33
N LEU A 132 -4.71 -16.92 -4.30
CA LEU A 132 -5.67 -16.52 -3.27
C LEU A 132 -5.10 -15.43 -2.36
N GLU A 133 -3.80 -15.47 -2.07
CA GLU A 133 -3.08 -14.42 -1.34
C GLU A 133 -3.11 -13.10 -2.12
N GLU A 134 -2.83 -13.11 -3.42
CA GLU A 134 -2.93 -11.93 -4.30
C GLU A 134 -4.37 -11.37 -4.34
N LEU A 135 -5.40 -12.22 -4.43
CA LEU A 135 -6.80 -11.78 -4.35
C LEU A 135 -7.16 -11.20 -2.98
N GLN A 136 -6.61 -11.75 -1.90
CA GLN A 136 -6.82 -11.25 -0.54
C GLN A 136 -6.16 -9.89 -0.34
N GLU A 137 -4.96 -9.70 -0.89
CA GLU A 137 -4.32 -8.39 -0.97
C GLU A 137 -5.19 -7.41 -1.76
N LEU A 138 -5.70 -7.78 -2.95
CA LEU A 138 -6.59 -6.92 -3.74
C LEU A 138 -7.90 -6.57 -3.03
N GLU A 139 -8.55 -7.52 -2.35
CA GLU A 139 -9.76 -7.24 -1.57
C GLU A 139 -9.44 -6.29 -0.40
N TYR A 140 -8.33 -6.54 0.28
CA TYR A 140 -7.84 -5.68 1.35
C TYR A 140 -7.54 -4.27 0.82
N GLU A 141 -6.95 -4.15 -0.37
CA GLU A 141 -6.73 -2.88 -1.05
C GLU A 141 -8.03 -2.16 -1.43
N SER A 142 -9.06 -2.89 -1.81
CA SER A 142 -10.37 -2.34 -2.19
C SER A 142 -11.15 -1.76 -1.00
N ARG A 143 -10.77 -2.14 0.23
CA ARG A 143 -11.38 -1.61 1.47
C ARG A 143 -10.94 -0.19 1.79
N PHE A 144 -9.85 0.27 1.19
CA PHE A 144 -9.41 1.65 1.37
C PHE A 144 -10.31 2.60 0.58
N ARG A 145 -10.91 3.56 1.29
CA ARG A 145 -11.95 4.45 0.73
C ARG A 145 -11.39 5.78 0.24
N ASN A 146 -10.17 6.11 0.64
CA ASN A 146 -9.56 7.42 0.40
C ASN A 146 -8.31 7.30 -0.51
N GLY A 147 -7.95 8.42 -1.14
CA GLY A 147 -6.75 8.50 -1.98
C GLY A 147 -6.99 8.29 -3.48
N PRO A 148 -5.99 8.64 -4.32
CA PRO A 148 -6.04 8.40 -5.75
C PRO A 148 -6.09 6.93 -6.14
N ALA A 149 -6.81 6.64 -7.22
CA ALA A 149 -6.86 5.31 -7.83
C ALA A 149 -5.48 4.86 -8.35
N GLY A 150 -5.21 3.56 -8.25
CA GLY A 150 -3.96 2.92 -8.68
C GLY A 150 -3.00 2.59 -7.54
N SER A 151 -2.08 1.67 -7.81
CA SER A 151 -1.06 1.26 -6.84
C SER A 151 0.05 2.30 -6.74
N PHE A 152 0.65 2.37 -5.55
CA PHE A 152 1.85 3.17 -5.33
C PHE A 152 3.03 2.55 -6.10
N LYS A 153 3.79 3.37 -6.82
CA LYS A 153 4.97 2.93 -7.58
C LYS A 153 6.27 3.47 -7.02
N ASN A 154 6.37 4.79 -6.92
CA ASN A 154 7.55 5.47 -6.39
C ASN A 154 7.21 6.87 -5.85
N LEU A 155 8.13 7.43 -5.07
CA LEU A 155 8.21 8.84 -4.74
C LEU A 155 9.57 9.37 -5.15
N ILE A 156 9.58 10.45 -5.92
CA ILE A 156 10.78 11.22 -6.25
C ILE A 156 10.64 12.55 -5.52
N PHE A 157 11.55 12.84 -4.58
CA PHE A 157 11.34 13.94 -3.64
C PHE A 157 12.65 14.54 -3.13
N ALA A 158 12.52 15.65 -2.39
CA ALA A 158 13.62 16.33 -1.71
C ALA A 158 14.86 16.56 -2.58
N ALA A 159 14.70 17.13 -3.78
CA ALA A 159 15.87 17.52 -4.56
C ALA A 159 16.66 18.62 -3.82
N ASP A 160 17.94 18.39 -3.60
CA ASP A 160 18.88 19.36 -3.01
C ASP A 160 19.78 19.86 -4.16
N GLY A 161 19.42 21.02 -4.72
CA GLY A 161 20.06 21.62 -5.88
C GLY A 161 19.19 21.56 -7.14
N GLU A 162 19.80 21.17 -8.26
CA GLU A 162 19.11 21.21 -9.56
C GLU A 162 17.92 20.24 -9.61
N LYS A 163 16.84 20.69 -10.26
CA LYS A 163 15.62 19.91 -10.44
C LYS A 163 15.88 18.63 -11.25
N PRO A 164 15.32 17.47 -10.85
CA PRO A 164 15.37 16.26 -11.65
C PRO A 164 14.61 16.42 -12.98
N GLU A 165 15.25 16.02 -14.08
CA GLU A 165 14.58 15.89 -15.37
C GLU A 165 14.05 14.46 -15.51
N MET A 166 12.75 14.30 -15.68
CA MET A 166 12.07 13.01 -15.74
C MET A 166 11.39 12.78 -17.09
N VAL A 167 11.40 11.55 -17.58
CA VAL A 167 10.73 11.13 -18.82
C VAL A 167 9.90 9.88 -18.58
N LEU A 168 8.79 9.75 -19.35
CA LEU A 168 8.03 8.50 -19.40
C LEU A 168 8.72 7.58 -20.39
N ARG A 169 9.41 6.55 -19.90
CA ARG A 169 10.13 5.61 -20.75
C ARG A 169 9.15 4.62 -21.38
N ASP A 170 8.20 4.15 -20.58
CA ASP A 170 7.12 3.27 -20.99
C ASP A 170 5.79 3.80 -20.45
N ALA A 171 4.90 4.23 -21.35
CA ALA A 171 3.60 4.75 -20.99
C ALA A 171 2.58 3.66 -20.63
N VAL A 172 2.77 2.44 -21.13
CA VAL A 172 1.89 1.30 -20.85
C VAL A 172 2.14 0.82 -19.43
N ASN A 173 3.42 0.72 -19.05
CA ASN A 173 3.83 0.28 -17.72
C ASN A 173 3.95 1.44 -16.72
N ASN A 174 3.79 2.70 -17.14
CA ASN A 174 4.01 3.89 -16.32
C ASN A 174 5.42 3.95 -15.71
N ASP A 175 6.43 3.60 -16.49
CA ASP A 175 7.83 3.60 -16.07
C ASP A 175 8.44 4.99 -16.25
N VAL A 176 8.76 5.62 -15.11
CA VAL A 176 9.39 6.93 -15.05
C VAL A 176 10.90 6.78 -14.88
N GLU A 177 11.67 7.46 -15.73
CA GLU A 177 13.13 7.49 -15.67
C GLU A 177 13.63 8.92 -15.39
N ILE A 178 14.59 9.08 -14.48
CA ILE A 178 15.27 10.35 -14.22
C ILE A 178 16.49 10.43 -15.14
N VAL A 179 16.42 11.25 -16.19
CA VAL A 179 17.46 11.36 -17.22
C VAL A 179 18.58 12.33 -16.85
N ARG A 180 18.30 13.28 -15.94
CA ARG A 180 19.31 14.20 -15.39
C ARG A 180 19.03 14.52 -13.94
N ASN A 181 20.09 14.83 -13.21
CA ASN A 181 20.04 15.27 -11.81
C ASN A 181 19.43 14.24 -10.84
N ALA A 182 19.50 12.94 -11.16
CA ALA A 182 19.05 11.87 -10.27
C ALA A 182 19.77 11.90 -8.90
N HIS A 183 21.01 12.36 -8.85
CA HIS A 183 21.82 12.48 -7.64
C HIS A 183 21.33 13.59 -6.68
N THR A 184 20.50 14.53 -7.14
CA THR A 184 20.01 15.63 -6.30
C THR A 184 18.78 15.21 -5.48
N CYS A 185 18.00 14.23 -5.94
CA CYS A 185 16.75 13.80 -5.31
C CYS A 185 16.85 12.44 -4.59
N LEU A 186 15.84 12.15 -3.78
CA LEU A 186 15.62 10.84 -3.17
C LEU A 186 14.53 10.08 -3.94
N VAL A 187 14.69 8.76 -4.06
CA VAL A 187 13.74 7.86 -4.74
C VAL A 187 13.34 6.74 -3.80
N PHE A 188 12.07 6.74 -3.37
CA PHE A 188 11.50 5.69 -2.52
C PHE A 188 10.61 4.79 -3.37
N THR A 189 10.84 3.47 -3.31
CA THR A 189 10.14 2.46 -4.13
C THR A 189 9.52 1.34 -3.32
N ASP A 190 9.66 1.36 -1.99
CA ASP A 190 9.14 0.27 -1.16
C ASP A 190 7.59 0.30 -1.17
N PRO A 191 6.93 -0.86 -1.09
CA PRO A 191 5.47 -0.92 -1.01
C PRO A 191 4.93 -0.11 0.18
N LEU A 192 3.81 0.57 0.00
CA LEU A 192 3.16 1.30 1.08
C LEU A 192 2.27 0.39 1.91
N PRO A 193 2.48 0.31 3.23
CA PRO A 193 1.63 -0.47 4.09
C PRO A 193 0.31 0.26 4.39
N PRO A 194 -0.67 -0.43 5.00
CA PRO A 194 -2.04 0.06 5.18
C PRO A 194 -2.18 1.31 6.05
N GLN A 195 -1.18 1.56 6.90
CA GLN A 195 -1.05 2.72 7.77
C GLN A 195 -0.40 3.92 7.07
N GLY A 196 -0.07 3.82 5.78
CA GLY A 196 0.69 4.85 5.07
C GLY A 196 2.20 4.72 5.29
N LEU A 197 2.95 5.79 5.03
CA LEU A 197 4.41 5.84 5.22
C LEU A 197 4.72 6.57 6.53
N THR A 198 5.12 5.84 7.57
CA THR A 198 5.49 6.45 8.86
C THR A 198 6.90 7.00 8.85
N TRP A 199 7.20 7.90 9.79
CA TRP A 199 8.56 8.41 9.98
C TRP A 199 9.55 7.28 10.26
N ARG A 200 9.18 6.31 11.12
CA ARG A 200 9.99 5.11 11.40
C ARG A 200 10.36 4.34 10.14
N GLN A 201 9.40 4.12 9.24
CA GLN A 201 9.63 3.40 7.98
C GLN A 201 10.56 4.19 7.07
N MET A 202 10.36 5.50 6.97
CA MET A 202 11.24 6.36 6.19
C MET A 202 12.67 6.39 6.74
N VAL A 203 12.85 6.39 8.07
CA VAL A 203 14.15 6.29 8.72
C VAL A 203 14.80 4.93 8.46
N ALA A 204 14.06 3.83 8.58
CA ALA A 204 14.57 2.49 8.29
C ALA A 204 15.04 2.37 6.83
N TRP A 205 14.24 2.88 5.88
CA TRP A 205 14.61 2.97 4.47
C TRP A 205 15.87 3.82 4.27
N TRP A 206 15.96 4.98 4.93
CA TRP A 206 17.14 5.86 4.84
C TRP A 206 18.41 5.18 5.37
N THR A 207 18.33 4.54 6.54
CA THR A 207 19.43 3.77 7.12
C THR A 207 19.90 2.68 6.16
N ALA A 208 18.99 1.86 5.64
CA ALA A 208 19.34 0.76 4.74
C ALA A 208 20.03 1.22 3.45
N ASN A 209 19.62 2.37 2.89
CA ASN A 209 20.07 2.81 1.56
C ASN A 209 21.24 3.82 1.60
N HIS A 210 21.41 4.58 2.68
CA HIS A 210 22.35 5.71 2.71
C HIS A 210 23.29 5.70 3.92
N GLN A 211 22.90 5.09 5.04
CA GLN A 211 23.66 5.10 6.29
C GLN A 211 23.57 3.74 7.00
N PRO A 212 24.05 2.65 6.38
CA PRO A 212 24.06 1.34 7.02
C PRO A 212 24.85 1.42 8.33
N ASP A 213 24.47 0.59 9.30
CA ASP A 213 25.10 0.49 10.64
C ASP A 213 24.92 1.71 11.57
N THR A 214 24.09 2.68 11.18
CA THR A 214 23.76 3.85 12.02
C THR A 214 22.56 3.56 12.92
N ASP A 215 22.61 4.01 14.18
CA ASP A 215 21.45 3.90 15.08
C ASP A 215 20.25 4.74 14.62
N GLU A 216 19.04 4.32 14.98
CA GLU A 216 17.77 4.92 14.52
C GLU A 216 17.72 6.44 14.74
N LYS A 217 18.24 6.93 15.88
CA LYS A 217 18.17 8.35 16.23
C LYS A 217 19.13 9.19 15.38
N THR A 218 20.36 8.70 15.19
CA THR A 218 21.35 9.36 14.33
C THR A 218 20.90 9.36 12.87
N ALA A 219 20.35 8.23 12.39
CA ALA A 219 19.78 8.11 11.05
C ALA A 219 18.59 9.06 10.85
N ALA A 220 17.66 9.14 11.81
CA ALA A 220 16.55 10.09 11.78
C ALA A 220 17.02 11.54 11.70
N SER A 221 18.04 11.90 12.48
CA SER A 221 18.65 13.24 12.44
C SER A 221 19.37 13.52 11.12
N GLY A 222 19.97 12.49 10.50
CA GLY A 222 20.56 12.55 9.16
C GLY A 222 19.51 12.81 8.09
N LEU A 223 18.45 12.01 8.08
CA LEU A 223 17.33 12.12 7.15
C LEU A 223 16.65 13.49 7.28
N TYR A 224 16.30 13.94 8.49
CA TYR A 224 15.69 15.26 8.69
C TYR A 224 16.53 16.38 8.07
N ARG A 225 17.85 16.39 8.30
CA ARG A 225 18.75 17.39 7.70
C ARG A 225 18.77 17.31 6.18
N ARG A 226 18.74 16.10 5.62
CA ARG A 226 18.70 15.88 4.17
C ARG A 226 17.40 16.39 3.54
N LEU A 227 16.27 16.19 4.20
CA LEU A 227 14.96 16.69 3.77
C LEU A 227 14.86 18.21 3.92
N TYR A 228 15.38 18.76 5.02
CA TYR A 228 15.35 20.19 5.29
C TYR A 228 16.13 21.01 4.25
N ARG A 229 17.22 20.46 3.70
CA ARG A 229 18.02 21.12 2.65
C ARG A 229 17.29 21.31 1.32
N SER A 230 16.25 20.52 1.03
CA SER A 230 15.50 20.68 -0.21
C SER A 230 14.50 21.84 -0.21
N LEU A 231 14.25 22.47 0.95
CA LEU A 231 13.22 23.51 1.09
C LEU A 231 13.67 24.83 0.44
N ASP A 232 12.75 25.48 -0.28
CA ASP A 232 13.04 26.67 -1.08
C ASP A 232 12.78 27.98 -0.32
N SER A 233 12.07 27.92 0.82
CA SER A 233 11.58 29.13 1.49
C SER A 233 11.51 29.03 3.02
N VAL A 234 11.59 30.19 3.69
CA VAL A 234 11.42 30.29 5.16
C VAL A 234 10.04 29.80 5.63
N PRO A 235 8.92 30.11 4.93
CA PRO A 235 7.61 29.55 5.27
C PRO A 235 7.57 28.01 5.21
N GLU A 236 8.16 27.38 4.19
CA GLU A 236 8.29 25.91 4.14
C GLU A 236 9.12 25.37 5.31
N GLN A 237 10.24 26.03 5.63
CA GLN A 237 11.08 25.66 6.78
C GLN A 237 10.34 25.73 8.11
N LEU A 238 9.42 26.69 8.27
CA LEU A 238 8.54 26.77 9.44
C LEU A 238 7.62 25.55 9.49
N VAL A 239 6.90 25.25 8.40
CA VAL A 239 6.00 24.09 8.33
C VAL A 239 6.73 22.79 8.64
N MET A 240 7.88 22.56 7.99
CA MET A 240 8.70 21.36 8.20
C MET A 240 9.15 21.23 9.66
N ARG A 241 9.72 22.29 10.24
CA ARG A 241 10.22 22.25 11.63
C ARG A 241 9.08 22.01 12.62
N THR A 242 7.96 22.71 12.46
CA THR A 242 6.80 22.59 13.37
C THR A 242 6.20 21.20 13.34
N TYR A 243 6.07 20.58 12.16
CA TYR A 243 5.58 19.20 12.09
C TYR A 243 6.59 18.20 12.64
N CYS A 244 7.84 18.25 12.18
CA CYS A 244 8.86 17.26 12.54
C CYS A 244 9.27 17.30 14.02
N ALA A 245 9.01 18.40 14.74
CA ALA A 245 9.20 18.45 16.20
C ALA A 245 8.42 17.33 16.93
N ARG A 246 7.27 16.91 16.37
CA ARG A 246 6.44 15.82 16.91
C ARG A 246 7.12 14.47 16.90
N TYR A 247 8.12 14.25 16.03
CA TYR A 247 8.86 12.99 15.99
C TYR A 247 9.69 12.74 17.25
N ALA A 248 9.95 13.77 18.05
CA ALA A 248 10.63 13.64 19.34
C ALA A 248 9.69 13.24 20.50
N GLU A 249 8.37 13.26 20.29
CA GLU A 249 7.37 12.88 21.29
C GLU A 249 7.20 11.35 21.35
N ASP A 250 6.59 10.87 22.44
CA ASP A 250 6.26 9.45 22.60
C ASP A 250 5.30 8.99 21.50
N GLY A 251 5.71 7.94 20.76
CA GLY A 251 4.96 7.45 19.58
C GLY A 251 5.10 8.34 18.33
N GLY A 252 5.90 9.42 18.38
CA GLY A 252 6.10 10.34 17.27
C GLY A 252 6.63 9.69 16.00
N PHE A 253 7.45 8.63 16.13
CA PHE A 253 8.00 7.88 15.00
C PHE A 253 6.94 7.11 14.20
N ASP A 254 5.77 6.84 14.79
CA ASP A 254 4.67 6.13 14.13
C ASP A 254 3.71 7.09 13.42
N LEU A 255 3.95 8.41 13.52
CA LEU A 255 3.26 9.41 12.72
C LEU A 255 3.68 9.32 11.24
N PRO A 256 2.82 9.75 10.30
CA PRO A 256 3.18 9.86 8.89
C PRO A 256 4.44 10.73 8.67
N ALA A 257 5.27 10.32 7.72
CA ALA A 257 6.43 11.10 7.31
C ALA A 257 5.98 12.33 6.51
N LEU A 258 6.42 13.54 6.89
CA LEU A 258 6.22 14.76 6.09
C LEU A 258 7.29 14.83 5.02
N ILE A 259 6.90 14.56 3.78
CA ILE A 259 7.79 14.39 2.64
C ILE A 259 7.83 15.70 1.86
N PRO A 260 8.95 16.45 1.87
CA PRO A 260 9.02 17.72 1.17
C PRO A 260 9.35 17.55 -0.32
N GLN A 261 8.93 18.52 -1.12
CA GLN A 261 9.37 18.72 -2.50
C GLN A 261 9.13 17.49 -3.39
N VAL A 262 7.89 17.01 -3.45
CA VAL A 262 7.54 15.78 -4.17
C VAL A 262 7.31 16.08 -5.65
N TYR A 263 8.12 15.48 -6.52
CA TYR A 263 8.07 15.68 -7.96
C TYR A 263 7.00 14.79 -8.60
N LEU A 264 6.19 15.42 -9.44
CA LEU A 264 5.16 14.73 -10.20
C LEU A 264 5.66 14.48 -11.62
N HIS A 265 5.48 13.25 -12.09
CA HIS A 265 5.60 12.94 -13.50
C HIS A 265 4.23 13.19 -14.17
N TYR A 266 4.21 13.95 -15.27
CA TYR A 266 2.99 14.19 -16.05
C TYR A 266 3.18 13.76 -17.50
N ASP A 267 2.09 13.26 -18.07
CA ASP A 267 1.96 12.76 -19.44
C ASP A 267 2.46 13.77 -20.51
N PRO A 268 3.43 13.39 -21.38
CA PRO A 268 3.92 14.23 -22.48
C PRO A 268 2.85 14.70 -23.48
N TYR A 269 1.64 14.11 -23.52
CA TYR A 269 0.56 14.56 -24.41
C TYR A 269 0.04 15.98 -24.09
N THR A 270 0.28 16.50 -22.88
CA THR A 270 -0.04 17.91 -22.56
C THR A 270 0.84 18.93 -23.28
N ARG A 271 2.02 18.55 -23.81
CA ARG A 271 2.87 19.44 -24.60
C ARG A 271 2.31 19.78 -26.00
N ARG A 272 1.43 18.94 -26.56
CA ARG A 272 0.98 19.09 -27.96
C ARG A 272 -0.15 20.11 -28.18
N SER A 273 -0.69 20.72 -27.12
CA SER A 273 -1.84 21.64 -27.24
C SER A 273 -1.49 23.06 -27.71
N GLY A 274 -0.22 23.37 -28.04
CA GLY A 274 0.15 24.61 -28.75
C GLY A 274 -0.12 25.92 -27.99
N LYS A 275 -0.66 25.89 -26.78
CA LYS A 275 -0.76 27.05 -25.89
C LYS A 275 0.59 27.27 -25.20
N GLN A 276 1.52 27.87 -25.93
CA GLN A 276 2.73 28.44 -25.33
C GLN A 276 2.36 29.70 -24.53
N SER A 277 2.09 29.51 -23.24
CA SER A 277 2.44 30.45 -22.16
C SER A 277 2.01 29.84 -20.82
N GLY A 278 2.93 29.15 -20.15
CA GLY A 278 2.73 28.64 -18.79
C GLY A 278 3.56 27.40 -18.56
N ALA A 279 4.50 27.45 -17.62
CA ALA A 279 5.08 26.25 -17.04
C ALA A 279 3.95 25.28 -16.67
N LEU A 280 4.16 23.97 -16.88
CA LEU A 280 3.19 22.93 -16.53
C LEU A 280 2.64 23.20 -15.11
N PRO A 281 1.31 23.29 -14.89
CA PRO A 281 0.74 24.01 -13.73
C PRO A 281 1.16 23.51 -12.34
N ARG A 282 1.63 22.27 -12.21
CA ARG A 282 2.25 21.78 -10.98
C ARG A 282 3.20 20.62 -11.28
N GLN A 283 4.50 20.89 -11.25
CA GLN A 283 5.54 19.85 -11.44
C GLN A 283 6.05 19.27 -10.10
N ARG A 284 5.59 19.84 -8.99
CA ARG A 284 6.07 19.54 -7.64
C ARG A 284 5.02 19.95 -6.60
N MET A 285 4.85 19.14 -5.57
CA MET A 285 4.08 19.46 -4.35
C MET A 285 5.05 19.88 -3.24
N ASP A 286 4.70 20.88 -2.43
CA ASP A 286 5.60 21.37 -1.38
C ASP A 286 5.78 20.33 -0.28
N PHE A 287 4.68 19.71 0.20
CA PHE A 287 4.75 18.55 1.09
C PHE A 287 3.65 17.52 0.82
N LEU A 288 3.96 16.27 1.13
CA LEU A 288 3.04 15.14 1.07
C LEU A 288 3.09 14.34 2.38
N LEU A 289 1.92 13.95 2.87
CA LEU A 289 1.74 12.90 3.87
C LEU A 289 1.05 11.72 3.19
N LEU A 290 1.62 10.53 3.36
CA LEU A 290 0.98 9.28 3.02
C LEU A 290 0.42 8.68 4.31
N ALA A 291 -0.84 9.00 4.59
CA ALA A 291 -1.50 8.70 5.84
C ALA A 291 -2.28 7.36 5.76
N PRO A 292 -2.79 6.85 6.89
CA PRO A 292 -3.61 5.65 6.91
C PRO A 292 -4.80 5.72 5.95
N ASP A 293 -5.33 4.54 5.59
CA ASP A 293 -6.50 4.43 4.67
C ASP A 293 -6.23 5.01 3.27
N ARG A 294 -4.97 4.94 2.81
CA ARG A 294 -4.48 5.48 1.53
C ARG A 294 -4.68 6.99 1.35
N ALA A 295 -5.00 7.73 2.41
CA ALA A 295 -5.10 9.17 2.36
C ALA A 295 -3.78 9.81 1.90
N ARG A 296 -3.84 10.58 0.81
CA ARG A 296 -2.70 11.36 0.29
C ARG A 296 -2.97 12.83 0.56
N VAL A 297 -2.34 13.36 1.61
CA VAL A 297 -2.55 14.73 2.05
C VAL A 297 -1.43 15.61 1.51
N VAL A 298 -1.78 16.59 0.71
CA VAL A 298 -0.89 17.58 0.12
C VAL A 298 -0.97 18.85 0.94
N ILE A 299 0.17 19.33 1.43
CA ILE A 299 0.28 20.62 2.11
C ILE A 299 1.08 21.54 1.21
N GLU A 300 0.50 22.70 0.89
CA GLU A 300 1.09 23.68 -0.02
C GLU A 300 1.32 25.00 0.69
N VAL A 301 2.44 25.66 0.38
CA VAL A 301 2.86 26.91 1.00
C VAL A 301 2.81 28.03 -0.04
N ASP A 302 1.73 28.81 -0.01
CA ASP A 302 1.41 29.75 -1.08
C ASP A 302 1.95 31.14 -0.85
N GLY A 303 3.07 31.47 -1.50
CA GLY A 303 3.54 32.84 -1.58
C GLY A 303 2.84 33.65 -2.68
N VAL A 304 3.03 34.97 -2.62
CA VAL A 304 2.44 35.92 -3.60
C VAL A 304 2.87 35.64 -5.03
N GLN A 305 3.99 34.95 -5.24
CA GLN A 305 4.46 34.51 -6.55
C GLN A 305 3.49 33.51 -7.25
N HIS A 306 2.62 32.82 -6.51
CA HIS A 306 1.68 31.86 -7.10
C HIS A 306 0.47 32.53 -7.75
N TYR A 307 0.08 33.72 -7.30
CA TYR A 307 -1.13 34.40 -7.76
C TYR A 307 -0.91 35.87 -8.10
N GLY A 308 0.31 36.38 -8.00
CA GLY A 308 0.67 37.78 -8.17
C GLY A 308 1.79 37.98 -9.17
N ARG A 309 1.81 39.17 -9.78
CA ARG A 309 2.89 39.64 -10.64
C ARG A 309 3.70 40.69 -9.88
N PRO A 310 5.05 40.63 -9.88
CA PRO A 310 5.85 41.68 -9.29
C PRO A 310 5.63 43.00 -10.04
N ASN A 311 5.43 44.06 -9.27
CA ASN A 311 5.37 45.43 -9.76
C ASN A 311 6.80 45.97 -9.95
N PRO A 312 6.98 47.04 -10.75
CA PRO A 312 8.24 47.76 -10.77
C PRO A 312 8.67 48.14 -9.34
N PRO A 313 9.96 48.04 -8.99
CA PRO A 313 10.43 48.42 -7.67
C PRO A 313 10.07 49.87 -7.37
N ASP A 314 9.53 50.12 -6.18
CA ASP A 314 9.23 51.46 -5.67
C ASP A 314 10.01 51.67 -4.38
N GLU A 315 10.91 52.67 -4.37
CA GLU A 315 11.85 52.91 -3.27
C GLU A 315 12.62 51.65 -2.81
N GLY A 316 12.98 50.77 -3.75
CA GLY A 316 13.68 49.51 -3.47
C GLY A 316 12.79 48.39 -2.92
N ARG A 317 11.48 48.61 -2.78
CA ARG A 317 10.50 47.60 -2.39
C ARG A 317 9.83 47.00 -3.61
N ILE A 318 9.76 45.67 -3.65
CA ILE A 318 8.98 44.95 -4.67
C ILE A 318 7.59 44.69 -4.09
N THR A 319 6.58 45.34 -4.65
CA THR A 319 5.17 45.01 -4.40
C THR A 319 4.66 44.05 -5.47
N HIS A 320 3.52 43.42 -5.25
CA HIS A 320 2.92 42.51 -6.22
C HIS A 320 1.47 42.90 -6.48
N THR A 321 1.03 42.74 -7.72
CA THR A 321 -0.38 42.88 -8.12
C THR A 321 -0.98 41.49 -8.28
N ALA A 322 -2.07 41.21 -7.56
CA ALA A 322 -2.79 39.96 -7.69
C ALA A 322 -3.36 39.80 -9.11
N VAL A 323 -3.20 38.62 -9.69
CA VAL A 323 -3.62 38.27 -11.05
C VAL A 323 -4.73 37.23 -10.95
N THR A 324 -5.96 37.65 -11.29
CA THR A 324 -7.16 36.82 -11.21
C THR A 324 -7.05 35.52 -12.01
N ARG A 325 -6.38 35.55 -13.16
CA ARG A 325 -6.12 34.36 -13.98
C ARG A 325 -5.27 33.32 -13.25
N LEU A 326 -4.17 33.74 -12.60
CA LEU A 326 -3.29 32.82 -11.88
C LEU A 326 -4.01 32.20 -10.67
N TYR A 327 -4.79 33.00 -9.96
CA TYR A 327 -5.66 32.50 -8.90
C TYR A 327 -6.67 31.45 -9.43
N ALA A 328 -7.33 31.72 -10.56
CA ALA A 328 -8.29 30.79 -11.17
C ALA A 328 -7.64 29.47 -11.61
N GLU A 329 -6.42 29.52 -12.16
CA GLU A 329 -5.62 28.34 -12.52
C GLU A 329 -5.26 27.52 -11.28
N MET A 330 -4.79 28.17 -10.21
CA MET A 330 -4.44 27.54 -8.94
C MET A 330 -5.63 26.76 -8.34
N VAL A 331 -6.81 27.40 -8.21
CA VAL A 331 -7.99 26.73 -7.64
C VAL A 331 -8.57 25.65 -8.55
N ALA A 332 -8.31 25.72 -9.87
CA ALA A 332 -8.72 24.67 -10.80
C ALA A 332 -7.88 23.41 -10.61
N GLU A 333 -6.57 23.54 -10.39
CA GLU A 333 -5.71 22.41 -10.07
C GLU A 333 -6.07 21.77 -8.72
N ASP A 334 -6.47 22.56 -7.71
CA ASP A 334 -6.94 22.01 -6.44
C ASP A 334 -8.17 21.14 -6.63
N ARG A 335 -9.15 21.60 -7.41
CA ARG A 335 -10.33 20.78 -7.73
C ARG A 335 -9.94 19.51 -8.48
N ARG A 336 -8.98 19.59 -9.41
CA ARG A 336 -8.53 18.43 -10.17
C ARG A 336 -7.88 17.37 -9.27
N LEU A 337 -6.99 17.80 -8.37
CA LEU A 337 -6.33 16.91 -7.41
C LEU A 337 -7.32 16.36 -6.37
N GLY A 338 -8.25 17.20 -5.89
CA GLY A 338 -9.31 16.79 -4.96
C GLY A 338 -10.22 15.72 -5.55
N LEU A 339 -10.67 15.91 -6.80
CA LEU A 339 -11.46 14.91 -7.53
C LEU A 339 -10.65 13.65 -7.87
N ALA A 340 -9.32 13.76 -7.92
CA ALA A 340 -8.42 12.62 -8.05
C ALA A 340 -8.10 11.94 -6.71
N GLY A 341 -8.74 12.34 -5.59
CA GLY A 341 -8.63 11.69 -4.29
C GLY A 341 -7.53 12.23 -3.37
N TYR A 342 -6.87 13.34 -3.72
CA TYR A 342 -5.94 14.02 -2.81
C TYR A 342 -6.71 14.92 -1.83
N GLU A 343 -6.28 14.96 -0.57
CA GLU A 343 -6.68 16.01 0.36
C GLU A 343 -5.67 17.16 0.25
N ILE A 344 -6.12 18.41 0.11
CA ILE A 344 -5.24 19.54 -0.16
C ILE A 344 -5.49 20.62 0.88
N TYR A 345 -4.43 21.08 1.52
CA TYR A 345 -4.45 22.17 2.47
C TYR A 345 -3.37 23.19 2.08
N ARG A 346 -3.78 24.45 1.95
CA ARG A 346 -2.91 25.56 1.57
C ARG A 346 -2.73 26.49 2.74
N PHE A 347 -1.47 26.77 3.06
CA PHE A 347 -1.12 27.86 3.96
C PHE A 347 -0.74 29.09 3.16
N GLY A 348 -1.38 30.21 3.43
CA GLY A 348 -1.01 31.50 2.86
C GLY A 348 0.37 31.94 3.36
N GLY A 349 1.21 32.43 2.47
CA GLY A 349 2.54 32.94 2.84
C GLY A 349 2.47 34.06 3.86
N TRP A 350 1.39 34.87 3.85
CA TRP A 350 1.19 35.92 4.85
C TRP A 350 0.92 35.38 6.26
N GLU A 351 0.08 34.34 6.41
CA GLU A 351 -0.22 33.79 7.74
C GLU A 351 1.02 33.10 8.36
N LEU A 352 1.88 32.51 7.52
CA LEU A 352 3.15 31.92 7.95
C LEU A 352 4.21 32.95 8.38
N THR A 353 3.98 34.25 8.15
CA THR A 353 4.86 35.33 8.64
C THR A 353 4.38 35.94 9.96
N GLN A 354 3.21 35.52 10.47
CA GLN A 354 2.64 36.09 11.68
C GLN A 354 3.31 35.53 12.94
N PRO A 355 3.33 36.28 14.07
CA PRO A 355 3.93 35.80 15.32
C PRO A 355 3.36 34.49 15.87
N HIS A 356 2.12 34.16 15.52
CA HIS A 356 1.39 32.96 15.96
C HIS A 356 1.42 31.82 14.93
N ALA A 357 2.20 31.97 13.85
CA ALA A 357 2.23 31.01 12.75
C ALA A 357 2.62 29.59 13.19
N GLU A 358 3.60 29.46 14.09
CA GLU A 358 4.03 28.15 14.61
C GLU A 358 2.89 27.43 15.34
N GLN A 359 2.16 28.13 16.20
CA GLN A 359 1.00 27.58 16.91
C GLN A 359 -0.12 27.19 15.94
N MET A 360 -0.43 28.06 14.97
CA MET A 360 -1.46 27.80 13.96
C MET A 360 -1.16 26.53 13.13
N VAL A 361 0.09 26.37 12.68
CA VAL A 361 0.53 25.17 11.96
C VAL A 361 0.48 23.94 12.88
N ALA A 362 0.88 24.08 14.14
CA ALA A 362 0.80 23.00 15.11
C ALA A 362 -0.65 22.56 15.35
N ASP A 363 -1.58 23.47 15.58
CA ASP A 363 -2.98 23.16 15.83
C ASP A 363 -3.60 22.46 14.62
N PHE A 364 -3.33 22.95 13.41
CA PHE A 364 -3.76 22.30 12.16
C PHE A 364 -3.31 20.84 12.08
N PHE A 365 -2.02 20.56 12.31
CA PHE A 365 -1.53 19.19 12.21
C PHE A 365 -2.07 18.27 13.31
N THR A 366 -2.37 18.82 14.49
CA THR A 366 -3.05 18.06 15.55
C THR A 366 -4.43 17.60 15.08
N GLU A 367 -5.22 18.50 14.48
CA GLU A 367 -6.55 18.16 13.94
C GLU A 367 -6.47 17.23 12.73
N LEU A 368 -5.53 17.48 11.81
CA LEU A 368 -5.31 16.64 10.63
C LEU A 368 -4.95 15.21 11.02
N LEU A 369 -4.02 15.03 11.96
CA LEU A 369 -3.62 13.71 12.44
C LEU A 369 -4.78 13.02 13.16
N ALA A 370 -5.58 13.75 13.94
CA ALA A 370 -6.76 13.19 14.59
C ALA A 370 -7.80 12.68 13.58
N ARG A 371 -8.01 13.41 12.48
CA ARG A 371 -8.90 13.00 11.37
C ARG A 371 -8.46 11.70 10.71
N HIS A 372 -7.15 11.50 10.59
CA HIS A 372 -6.55 10.35 9.88
C HIS A 372 -6.08 9.22 10.79
N ARG A 373 -6.37 9.27 12.09
CA ARG A 373 -6.22 8.10 12.96
C ARG A 373 -7.25 7.06 12.53
N LYS A 374 -6.79 5.86 12.15
CA LYS A 374 -7.69 4.71 11.98
C LYS A 374 -8.48 4.52 13.30
N PRO A 375 -9.80 4.36 13.25
CA PRO A 375 -10.53 3.79 14.37
C PRO A 375 -9.87 2.44 14.70
N ALA A 376 -9.67 2.15 15.98
CA ALA A 376 -9.38 0.78 16.38
C ALA A 376 -10.51 -0.11 15.82
N LEU A 377 -10.13 -1.11 15.01
CA LEU A 377 -11.05 -2.12 14.49
C LEU A 377 -11.66 -2.92 15.63
#